data_AF-A0A932T7P5-F1
#
_entry.id   AF-A0A932T7P5-F1
#
_cell.length_a   1.000
_cell.length_b   1.000
_cell.length_c   1.000
_cell.angle_alpha   90.00
_cell.angle_beta   90.00
_cell.angle_gamma   90.00
#
_symmetry.space_group_name_H-M   'P 1'
#
loop_
_entity.id
_entity.type
_entity.pdbx_description
1 polymer ?
#
loop_
_entity_poly.entity_id
_entity_poly.type
_entity_poly.pdbx_seq_one_letter_code
_entity_poly.pdbx_strand_id
1 'polypeptide(L)'
;MKTLKIATVSFILSLLFTTTHAQITIKTVDNICKKDQDALDTGDDMLGTARKHYLRMDSVLNVAYNQLRKTLNPTEKEALKKEQLGWLKKRDTYFKKQENIFQHNIKTGEWGSDMYMVTYEEDADFVEARVRELIKRFKG
;
A
#
# COMPACT_ATOMS: atom_id res chain seq x y z
N MET A 1 7.16 -27.37 -63.24
CA MET A 1 6.85 -26.17 -62.44
C MET A 1 6.71 -26.55 -60.97
N LYS A 2 7.60 -26.00 -60.15
CA LYS A 2 7.59 -25.77 -58.68
C LYS A 2 6.95 -26.84 -57.77
N THR A 3 7.82 -27.61 -57.11
CA THR A 3 7.60 -28.18 -55.78
C THR A 3 7.44 -27.04 -54.77
N LEU A 4 6.33 -26.99 -54.03
CA LEU A 4 6.19 -26.10 -52.88
C LEU A 4 6.38 -26.93 -51.61
N LYS A 5 7.60 -26.89 -51.09
CA LYS A 5 7.92 -27.26 -49.71
C LYS A 5 7.20 -26.26 -48.80
N ILE A 6 6.19 -26.68 -48.06
CA ILE A 6 5.70 -25.87 -46.94
C ILE A 6 6.43 -26.38 -45.70
N ALA A 7 7.53 -25.68 -45.43
CA ALA A 7 8.30 -25.78 -44.21
C ALA A 7 7.38 -25.48 -43.00
N THR A 8 7.47 -26.34 -42.00
CA THR A 8 7.38 -26.03 -40.56
C THR A 8 6.78 -24.66 -40.24
N VAL A 9 5.48 -24.61 -39.93
CA VAL A 9 4.93 -23.47 -39.19
C VAL A 9 5.34 -23.63 -37.74
N SER A 10 6.49 -22.99 -37.49
CA SER A 10 7.09 -22.61 -36.23
C SER A 10 6.11 -22.45 -35.06
N PHE A 11 6.28 -23.33 -34.06
CA PHE A 11 6.75 -22.99 -32.72
C PHE A 11 6.77 -21.48 -32.35
N ILE A 12 5.62 -20.80 -32.27
CA ILE A 12 5.49 -19.49 -31.62
C ILE A 12 4.11 -19.40 -30.94
N LEU A 13 3.92 -20.14 -29.85
CA LEU A 13 2.83 -19.87 -28.90
C LEU A 13 3.31 -20.10 -27.45
N SER A 14 4.49 -19.56 -27.17
CA SER A 14 5.06 -19.45 -25.82
C SER A 14 5.46 -17.99 -25.57
N LEU A 15 4.57 -17.06 -25.89
CA LEU A 15 4.65 -15.67 -25.44
C LEU A 15 4.25 -15.62 -23.95
N LEU A 16 5.23 -15.97 -23.11
CA LEU A 16 5.69 -15.19 -21.97
C LEU A 16 4.57 -14.53 -21.13
N PHE A 17 3.90 -15.32 -20.28
CA PHE A 17 3.36 -14.80 -19.02
C PHE A 17 4.51 -14.59 -18.02
N THR A 18 5.48 -13.76 -18.35
CA THR A 18 6.41 -13.25 -17.34
C THR A 18 5.71 -12.13 -16.60
N THR A 19 4.94 -12.48 -15.56
CA THR A 19 4.46 -11.48 -14.60
C THR A 19 5.67 -10.94 -13.85
N THR A 20 6.27 -9.86 -14.34
CA THR A 20 7.27 -9.08 -13.61
C THR A 20 6.57 -8.43 -12.42
N HIS A 21 6.58 -9.11 -11.29
CA HIS A 21 6.09 -8.54 -10.05
C HIS A 21 7.14 -7.55 -9.54
N ALA A 22 6.90 -6.25 -9.71
CA ALA A 22 7.74 -5.24 -9.09
C ALA A 22 7.72 -5.44 -7.55
N GLN A 23 8.90 -5.61 -6.95
CA GLN A 23 9.04 -5.68 -5.51
C GLN A 23 8.84 -4.28 -4.91
N ILE A 24 7.98 -4.16 -3.90
CA ILE A 24 7.89 -2.91 -3.13
C ILE A 24 9.20 -2.76 -2.35
N THR A 25 9.75 -1.57 -2.29
CA THR A 25 10.97 -1.29 -1.52
C THR A 25 10.76 -0.02 -0.70
N ILE A 26 11.67 0.26 0.23
CA ILE A 26 11.65 1.54 0.95
C ILE A 26 11.68 2.72 -0.04
N LYS A 27 12.53 2.64 -1.07
CA LYS A 27 12.58 3.65 -2.13
C LYS A 27 11.25 3.78 -2.90
N THR A 28 10.53 2.67 -3.10
CA THR A 28 9.20 2.72 -3.73
C THR A 28 8.20 3.46 -2.84
N VAL A 29 8.23 3.22 -1.53
CA VAL A 29 7.39 3.95 -0.55
C VAL A 29 7.78 5.42 -0.52
N ASP A 30 9.07 5.75 -0.42
CA ASP A 30 9.56 7.13 -0.41
C ASP A 30 9.11 7.90 -1.67
N ASN A 31 9.15 7.26 -2.84
CA ASN A 31 8.66 7.86 -4.08
C ASN A 31 7.15 8.06 -4.10
N ILE A 32 6.38 7.20 -3.44
CA ILE A 32 4.92 7.37 -3.29
C ILE A 32 4.66 8.57 -2.39
N CYS A 33 5.26 8.61 -1.20
CA CYS A 33 5.08 9.71 -0.24
C CYS A 33 5.52 11.05 -0.85
N LYS A 34 6.65 11.06 -1.57
CA LYS A 34 7.11 12.27 -2.27
C LYS A 34 6.11 12.76 -3.32
N LYS A 35 5.55 11.87 -4.16
CA LYS A 35 4.56 12.27 -5.16
C LYS A 35 3.28 12.80 -4.55
N ASP A 36 2.87 12.23 -3.42
CA ASP A 36 1.68 12.67 -2.70
C ASP A 36 1.92 14.02 -2.01
N GLN A 37 3.12 14.24 -1.45
CA GLN A 37 3.53 15.56 -0.94
C GLN A 37 3.60 16.60 -2.07
N ASP A 38 4.27 16.27 -3.19
CA ASP A 38 4.36 17.17 -4.34
C ASP A 38 2.94 17.54 -4.87
N ALA A 39 1.94 16.67 -4.69
CA ALA A 39 0.54 16.94 -5.02
C ALA A 39 -0.19 17.80 -3.97
N LEU A 40 0.10 17.61 -2.67
CA LEU A 40 -0.41 18.48 -1.61
C LEU A 40 0.14 19.91 -1.74
N ASP A 41 1.40 20.04 -2.14
CA ASP A 41 2.09 21.32 -2.32
C ASP A 41 1.47 22.20 -3.43
N THR A 42 0.64 21.64 -4.32
CA THR A 42 -0.10 22.46 -5.31
C THR A 42 -1.30 23.17 -4.70
N GLY A 43 -1.78 22.71 -3.53
CA GLY A 43 -2.99 23.22 -2.88
C GLY A 43 -4.31 22.73 -3.51
N ASP A 44 -4.25 21.92 -4.57
CA ASP A 44 -5.45 21.44 -5.27
C ASP A 44 -6.02 20.17 -4.61
N ASP A 45 -7.34 20.17 -4.36
CA ASP A 45 -8.06 19.01 -3.80
C ASP A 45 -7.33 18.42 -2.57
N MET A 46 -6.75 19.25 -1.69
CA MET A 46 -5.85 18.78 -0.61
C MET A 46 -6.48 17.66 0.23
N LEU A 47 -7.76 17.82 0.60
CA LEU A 47 -8.51 16.79 1.33
C LEU A 47 -8.61 15.48 0.51
N GLY A 48 -8.94 15.58 -0.77
CA GLY A 48 -9.00 14.42 -1.65
C GLY A 48 -7.63 13.77 -1.85
N THR A 49 -6.57 14.57 -1.92
CA THR A 49 -5.17 14.11 -2.03
C THR A 49 -4.73 13.38 -0.76
N ALA A 50 -4.98 13.93 0.43
CA ALA A 50 -4.70 13.28 1.71
C ALA A 50 -5.46 11.94 1.83
N ARG A 51 -6.75 11.93 1.47
CA ARG A 51 -7.55 10.69 1.44
C ARG A 51 -6.99 9.66 0.47
N LYS A 52 -6.58 10.08 -0.74
CA LYS A 52 -5.96 9.19 -1.75
C LYS A 52 -4.64 8.63 -1.24
N HIS A 53 -3.83 9.44 -0.55
CA HIS A 53 -2.57 9.02 0.05
C HIS A 53 -2.79 7.90 1.07
N TYR A 54 -3.70 8.09 2.03
CA TYR A 54 -4.11 7.05 2.98
C TYR A 54 -4.53 5.75 2.27
N LEU A 55 -5.47 5.83 1.32
CA LEU A 55 -5.96 4.64 0.59
C LEU A 55 -4.83 3.93 -0.16
N ARG A 56 -3.89 4.69 -0.74
CA ARG A 56 -2.73 4.12 -1.41
C ARG A 56 -1.83 3.40 -0.42
N MET A 57 -1.58 3.99 0.75
CA MET A 57 -0.75 3.36 1.78
C MET A 57 -1.39 2.07 2.32
N ASP A 58 -2.71 2.04 2.52
CA ASP A 58 -3.45 0.83 2.90
C ASP A 58 -3.38 -0.26 1.81
N SER A 59 -3.41 0.12 0.53
CA SER A 59 -3.14 -0.83 -0.55
C SER A 59 -1.70 -1.35 -0.52
N VAL A 60 -0.71 -0.49 -0.28
CA VAL A 60 0.70 -0.87 -0.20
C VAL A 60 0.97 -1.81 0.96
N LEU A 61 0.26 -1.68 2.08
CA LEU A 61 0.32 -2.61 3.21
C LEU A 61 0.08 -4.06 2.78
N ASN A 62 -0.98 -4.29 1.99
CA ASN A 62 -1.31 -5.62 1.49
C ASN A 62 -0.25 -6.14 0.52
N VAL A 63 0.33 -5.27 -0.31
CA VAL A 63 1.43 -5.64 -1.22
C VAL A 63 2.66 -6.06 -0.42
N ALA A 64 3.08 -5.25 0.55
CA ALA A 64 4.25 -5.53 1.39
C ALA A 64 4.06 -6.80 2.22
N TYR A 65 2.88 -7.00 2.82
CA TYR A 65 2.54 -8.22 3.55
C TYR A 65 2.65 -9.46 2.66
N ASN A 66 2.05 -9.43 1.46
CA ASN A 66 2.06 -10.57 0.55
C ASN A 66 3.46 -10.86 0.01
N GLN A 67 4.28 -9.83 -0.23
CA GLN A 67 5.67 -10.02 -0.64
C GLN A 67 6.51 -10.63 0.48
N LEU A 68 6.41 -10.14 1.72
CA LEU A 68 7.09 -10.76 2.86
C LEU A 68 6.65 -12.21 3.01
N ARG A 69 5.35 -12.47 2.94
CA ARG A 69 4.80 -13.83 3.08
C ARG A 69 5.41 -14.80 2.08
N LYS A 70 5.76 -14.37 0.86
CA LYS A 70 6.38 -15.25 -0.16
C LYS A 70 7.78 -15.73 0.22
N THR A 71 8.54 -14.97 1.02
CA THR A 71 9.92 -15.30 1.42
C THR A 71 10.01 -16.15 2.69
N LEU A 72 8.87 -16.48 3.31
CA LEU A 72 8.80 -17.14 4.61
C LEU A 72 8.41 -18.62 4.49
N ASN A 73 8.90 -19.44 5.43
CA ASN A 73 8.49 -20.83 5.59
C ASN A 73 7.08 -20.93 6.22
N PRO A 74 6.43 -22.11 6.24
CA PRO A 74 5.06 -22.24 6.76
C PRO A 74 4.86 -21.75 8.20
N THR A 75 5.82 -22.00 9.10
CA THR A 75 5.76 -21.55 10.50
C THR A 75 5.86 -20.03 10.61
N GLU A 76 6.83 -19.43 9.91
CA GLU A 76 7.00 -17.97 9.83
C GLU A 76 5.79 -17.29 9.20
N LYS A 77 5.16 -17.92 8.18
CA LYS A 77 3.92 -17.44 7.55
C LYS A 77 2.76 -17.36 8.54
N GLU A 78 2.55 -18.39 9.35
CA GLU A 78 1.47 -18.36 10.35
C GLU A 78 1.75 -17.37 11.49
N ALA A 79 3.01 -17.23 11.90
CA ALA A 79 3.43 -16.19 12.83
C ALA A 79 3.13 -14.78 12.28
N LEU A 80 3.53 -14.50 11.03
CA LEU A 80 3.27 -13.22 10.36
C LEU A 80 1.76 -12.95 10.23
N LYS A 81 0.94 -13.97 9.93
CA LYS A 81 -0.52 -13.83 9.87
C LYS A 81 -1.10 -13.43 11.23
N LYS A 82 -0.70 -14.11 12.31
CA LYS A 82 -1.15 -13.76 13.66
C LYS A 82 -0.73 -12.34 14.05
N GLU A 83 0.50 -11.97 13.73
CA GLU A 83 1.03 -10.62 13.95
C GLU A 83 0.21 -9.56 13.19
N GLN A 84 -0.04 -9.79 11.90
CA GLN A 84 -0.81 -8.88 11.07
C GLN A 84 -2.25 -8.71 11.55
N LEU A 85 -2.92 -9.79 11.97
CA LEU A 85 -4.25 -9.71 12.58
C LEU A 85 -4.23 -8.91 13.88
N GLY A 86 -3.18 -9.06 14.70
CA GLY A 86 -2.98 -8.27 15.90
C GLY A 86 -2.77 -6.78 15.58
N TRP A 87 -1.99 -6.48 14.54
CA TRP A 87 -1.77 -5.11 14.09
C TRP A 87 -3.05 -4.47 13.53
N LEU A 88 -3.84 -5.19 12.73
CA LEU A 88 -5.12 -4.69 12.21
C LEU A 88 -6.08 -4.29 13.33
N LYS A 89 -6.17 -5.09 14.41
CA LYS A 89 -6.95 -4.72 15.60
C LYS A 89 -6.46 -3.43 16.26
N LYS A 90 -5.13 -3.21 16.30
CA LYS A 90 -4.54 -1.97 16.81
C LYS A 90 -4.90 -0.78 15.92
N ARG A 91 -4.79 -0.94 14.61
CA ARG A 91 -5.20 0.07 13.61
C ARG A 91 -6.67 0.45 13.80
N ASP A 92 -7.56 -0.53 13.86
CA ASP A 92 -9.00 -0.27 13.98
C ASP A 92 -9.33 0.43 15.31
N THR A 93 -8.62 0.10 16.40
CA THR A 93 -8.76 0.79 17.69
C THR A 93 -8.24 2.23 17.61
N TYR A 94 -7.10 2.45 16.95
CA TYR A 94 -6.51 3.76 16.74
C TYR A 94 -7.43 4.66 15.90
N PHE A 95 -7.90 4.18 14.74
CA PHE A 95 -8.82 4.92 13.86
C PHE A 95 -10.14 5.24 14.56
N LYS A 96 -10.71 4.31 15.33
CA LYS A 96 -11.91 4.58 16.12
C LYS A 96 -11.68 5.67 17.17
N LYS A 97 -10.50 5.70 17.79
CA LYS A 97 -10.16 6.75 18.76
C LYS A 97 -10.05 8.11 18.06
N GLN A 98 -9.39 8.17 16.90
CA GLN A 98 -9.26 9.41 16.13
C GLN A 98 -10.61 9.92 15.67
N GLU A 99 -11.48 9.05 15.14
CA GLU A 99 -12.84 9.41 14.75
C GLU A 99 -13.63 9.98 15.94
N ASN A 100 -13.54 9.35 17.13
CA ASN A 100 -14.23 9.88 18.30
C ASN A 100 -13.72 11.27 18.72
N ILE A 101 -12.41 11.50 18.66
CA ILE A 101 -11.80 12.81 18.95
C ILE A 101 -12.27 13.83 17.93
N PHE A 102 -12.22 13.47 16.65
CA PHE A 102 -12.66 14.30 15.54
C PHE A 102 -14.13 14.71 15.71
N GLN A 103 -15.03 13.75 15.90
CA GLN A 103 -16.46 14.02 16.08
C GLN A 103 -16.75 14.86 17.33
N HIS A 104 -16.00 14.65 18.41
CA HIS A 104 -16.10 15.49 19.60
C HIS A 104 -15.74 16.94 19.29
N ASN A 105 -14.58 17.18 18.66
CA ASN A 105 -14.06 18.51 18.40
C ASN A 105 -14.84 19.27 17.32
N ILE A 106 -15.40 18.58 16.33
CA ILE A 106 -16.38 19.16 15.40
C ILE A 106 -17.63 19.61 16.15
N LYS A 107 -18.14 18.76 17.06
CA LYS A 107 -19.36 19.06 17.82
C LYS A 107 -19.18 20.22 18.80
N THR A 108 -18.01 20.36 19.41
CA THR A 108 -17.70 21.48 20.31
C THR A 108 -17.34 22.76 19.57
N GLY A 109 -17.15 22.70 18.24
CA GLY A 109 -16.75 23.83 17.41
C GLY A 109 -15.27 24.18 17.53
N GLU A 110 -14.47 23.30 18.14
CA GLU A 110 -13.02 23.46 18.23
C GLU A 110 -12.36 23.22 16.86
N TRP A 111 -12.90 22.32 16.06
CA TRP A 111 -12.35 21.92 14.76
C TRP A 111 -13.27 22.26 13.59
N GLY A 112 -12.66 22.60 12.45
CA GLY A 112 -13.30 22.78 11.16
C GLY A 112 -13.15 21.56 10.23
N SER A 113 -13.64 21.68 9.00
CA SER A 113 -13.55 20.61 7.99
C SER A 113 -12.12 20.34 7.51
N ASP A 114 -11.20 21.28 7.68
CA ASP A 114 -9.77 21.15 7.41
C ASP A 114 -9.12 20.01 8.22
N MET A 115 -9.63 19.73 9.43
CA MET A 115 -9.13 18.64 10.27
C MET A 115 -9.34 17.24 9.68
N TYR A 116 -10.25 17.06 8.71
CA TYR A 116 -10.36 15.78 8.00
C TYR A 116 -9.07 15.44 7.24
N MET A 117 -8.37 16.45 6.72
CA MET A 117 -7.08 16.26 6.05
C MET A 117 -6.04 15.72 7.03
N VAL A 118 -5.96 16.33 8.22
CA VAL A 118 -5.04 15.92 9.29
C VAL A 118 -5.33 14.48 9.72
N THR A 119 -6.60 14.11 9.90
CA THR A 119 -6.95 12.71 10.26
C THR A 119 -6.51 11.71 9.18
N TYR A 120 -6.67 12.04 7.89
CA TYR A 120 -6.19 11.16 6.82
C TYR A 120 -4.66 11.06 6.77
N GLU A 121 -3.94 12.14 7.04
CA GLU A 121 -2.47 12.13 7.11
C GLU A 121 -1.99 11.26 8.29
N GLU A 122 -2.57 11.42 9.47
CA GLU A 122 -2.24 10.60 10.64
C GLU A 122 -2.54 9.11 10.41
N ASP A 123 -3.67 8.79 9.77
CA ASP A 123 -4.02 7.43 9.41
C ASP A 123 -3.05 6.84 8.38
N ALA A 124 -2.63 7.65 7.39
CA ALA A 124 -1.63 7.24 6.41
C ALA A 124 -0.28 6.94 7.07
N ASP A 125 0.20 7.82 7.96
CA ASP A 125 1.45 7.65 8.71
C ASP A 125 1.45 6.37 9.55
N PHE A 126 0.32 6.10 10.22
CA PHE A 126 0.15 4.88 11.01
C PHE A 126 0.31 3.62 10.15
N VAL A 127 -0.26 3.62 8.93
CA VAL A 127 -0.16 2.51 7.98
C VAL A 127 1.24 2.44 7.35
N GLU A 128 1.83 3.58 7.00
CA GLU A 128 3.18 3.68 6.43
C GLU A 128 4.23 3.06 7.36
N ALA A 129 4.14 3.34 8.65
CA ALA A 129 5.05 2.76 9.64
C ALA A 129 5.07 1.22 9.56
N ARG A 130 3.89 0.61 9.42
CA ARG A 130 3.76 -0.84 9.27
C ARG A 130 4.27 -1.33 7.92
N VAL A 131 3.99 -0.62 6.84
CA VAL A 131 4.53 -0.92 5.51
C VAL A 131 6.05 -1.00 5.57
N ARG A 132 6.71 0.04 6.12
CA ARG A 132 8.17 0.11 6.23
C ARG A 132 8.72 -1.01 7.11
N GLU A 133 8.06 -1.32 8.21
CA GLU A 133 8.42 -2.44 9.08
C GLU A 133 8.39 -3.78 8.33
N LEU A 134 7.35 -4.05 7.55
CA LEU A 134 7.24 -5.29 6.77
C LEU A 134 8.34 -5.37 5.70
N ILE A 135 8.62 -4.27 5.00
CA ILE A 135 9.66 -4.21 3.96
C ILE A 135 11.05 -4.46 4.53
N LYS A 136 11.36 -3.93 5.72
CA LYS A 136 12.65 -4.14 6.40
C LYS A 136 12.94 -5.62 6.71
N ARG A 137 11.90 -6.47 6.73
CA ARG A 137 12.01 -7.91 6.99
C ARG A 137 12.17 -8.75 5.73
N PHE A 138 12.16 -8.14 4.54
CA PHE A 138 12.46 -8.88 3.31
C PHE A 138 13.87 -9.47 3.40
N LYS A 139 13.95 -10.80 3.25
CA LYS A 139 15.24 -11.48 3.07
C LYS A 139 15.70 -11.20 1.64
N GLY A 140 16.92 -10.68 1.50
CA GLY A 140 17.58 -10.51 0.20
C GLY A 140 17.92 -11.85 -0.44
#